data_AF-A0A7N0TYC1-F1
#
_entry.id   AF-A0A7N0TYC1-F1
#
_cell.length_a   1.000
_cell.length_b   1.000
_cell.length_c   1.000
_cell.angle_alpha   90.00
_cell.angle_beta   90.00
_cell.angle_gamma   90.00
#
_symmetry.space_group_name_H-M   'P 1'
#
loop_
_entity.id
_entity.type
_entity.pdbx_description
1 polymer ?
#
loop_
_entity_poly.entity_id
_entity_poly.type
_entity_poly.pdbx_seq_one_letter_code
_entity_poly.pdbx_strand_id
1 'polypeptide(L)'
;MVPFALVEKSWWPKSQYPHIFVNLDGSTQPLPLTTIYHQMHPVKATPYSFLQAFFGHEYPVALVDEEKMLLIGKEVYAVGICRSKDGVVEIRSSEELPYFLSDMNKEQMIADLTLRTGALFWGGILLGSISVGILGYSVYRNWTRWKRWRALRTGPMNTSTGGLDAETVESEDEDPRDIPDGELCVICLLRRRRCAFVPCGHQVCCLGCALTVQNELLPKCPVCRQAIRESLRIYGS
;
A
#
# COMPACT_ATOMS: atom_id res chain seq x y z
N MET A 1 -16.44 43.36 4.80
CA MET A 1 -14.99 43.22 5.09
C MET A 1 -14.70 44.01 6.34
N VAL A 2 -13.99 43.43 7.31
CA VAL A 2 -13.64 44.10 8.56
C VAL A 2 -12.16 44.44 8.51
N PRO A 3 -11.76 45.70 8.78
CA PRO A 3 -10.35 46.05 8.84
C PRO A 3 -9.69 45.33 10.02
N PHE A 4 -8.58 44.63 9.76
CA PHE A 4 -7.77 43.97 10.77
C PHE A 4 -6.32 44.43 10.66
N ALA A 5 -5.61 44.41 11.79
CA ALA A 5 -4.19 44.73 11.86
C ALA A 5 -3.39 43.46 12.21
N LEU A 6 -2.27 43.25 11.51
CA LEU A 6 -1.29 42.21 11.84
C LEU A 6 -0.29 42.80 12.84
N VAL A 7 -0.11 42.14 13.98
CA VAL A 7 0.78 42.61 15.06
C VAL A 7 1.69 41.48 15.51
N GLU A 8 2.99 41.76 15.57
CA GLU A 8 4.00 40.85 16.11
C GLU A 8 4.42 41.31 17.52
N LYS A 9 4.05 40.48 18.51
CA LYS A 9 4.44 40.40 19.94
C LYS A 9 4.76 41.63 20.81
N SER A 10 4.69 42.87 20.35
CA SER A 10 5.17 43.98 21.19
C SER A 10 4.48 45.33 21.04
N TRP A 11 3.55 45.52 20.09
CA TRP A 11 2.87 46.80 19.91
C TRP A 11 1.36 46.70 20.04
N TRP A 12 0.81 47.28 21.10
CA TRP A 12 -0.63 47.43 21.32
C TRP A 12 -0.99 48.88 20.92
N PRO A 13 -1.41 49.15 19.67
CA PRO A 13 -1.89 50.48 19.34
C PRO A 13 -3.16 50.75 20.15
N LYS A 14 -3.14 51.80 20.98
CA LYS A 14 -4.33 52.35 21.67
C LYS A 14 -5.26 53.03 20.66
N SER A 15 -5.66 52.35 19.60
CA SER A 15 -6.61 52.87 18.63
C SER A 15 -8.04 52.52 19.04
N GLN A 16 -8.90 53.54 19.05
CA GLN A 16 -10.26 53.57 19.59
C GLN A 16 -11.31 52.91 18.68
N TYR A 17 -10.89 52.06 17.74
CA TYR A 17 -11.75 51.41 16.75
C TYR A 17 -11.77 49.89 16.96
N PRO A 18 -12.89 49.21 16.63
CA PRO A 18 -13.00 47.75 16.74
C PRO A 18 -12.22 47.09 15.61
N HIS A 19 -10.90 47.09 15.71
CA HIS A 19 -10.04 46.32 14.83
C HIS A 19 -9.95 44.89 15.35
N ILE A 20 -10.14 43.91 14.46
CA ILE A 20 -9.84 42.52 14.78
C ILE A 20 -8.31 42.38 14.74
N PHE A 21 -7.73 41.76 15.75
CA PHE A 21 -6.29 41.54 15.81
C PHE A 21 -5.98 40.10 15.45
N VAL A 22 -5.07 39.91 14.50
CA VAL A 22 -4.62 38.58 14.09
C VAL A 22 -3.24 38.34 14.71
N ASN A 23 -3.19 37.45 15.70
CA ASN A 23 -1.95 37.10 16.38
C ASN A 23 -1.26 35.96 15.62
N LEU A 24 -0.04 36.24 15.13
CA LEU A 24 0.80 35.35 14.33
C LEU A 24 1.68 34.41 15.17
N ASP A 25 1.67 34.55 16.50
CA ASP A 25 2.51 33.78 17.42
C ASP A 25 2.28 32.27 17.27
N GLY A 26 3.37 31.54 16.98
CA GLY A 26 3.35 30.07 16.87
C GLY A 26 2.81 29.55 15.53
N SER A 27 2.51 30.42 14.55
CA SER A 27 2.12 29.98 13.22
C SER A 27 3.32 29.43 12.45
N THR A 28 3.29 28.13 12.15
CA THR A 28 4.24 27.49 11.21
C THR A 28 3.77 27.54 9.76
N GLN A 29 2.56 28.07 9.51
CA GLN A 29 1.95 28.07 8.20
C GLN A 29 2.46 29.24 7.33
N PRO A 30 2.76 28.99 6.04
CA PRO A 30 3.25 30.02 5.13
C PRO A 30 2.16 31.06 4.91
N LEU A 31 2.51 32.32 5.14
CA LEU A 31 1.63 33.47 4.87
C LEU A 31 1.47 33.65 3.34
N PRO A 32 0.28 34.03 2.85
CA PRO A 32 0.03 34.30 1.43
C PRO A 32 0.58 35.67 1.04
N LEU A 33 1.88 35.85 1.25
CA LEU A 33 2.63 37.04 0.93
C LEU A 33 2.85 37.08 -0.59
N THR A 34 2.64 38.25 -1.19
CA THR A 34 2.98 38.45 -2.60
C THR A 34 4.49 38.65 -2.73
N THR A 35 5.13 37.87 -3.60
CA THR A 35 6.54 38.03 -3.95
C THR A 35 6.69 39.30 -4.79
N ILE A 36 7.35 40.32 -4.23
CA ILE A 36 7.60 41.61 -4.90
C ILE A 36 8.94 41.59 -5.62
N TYR A 37 9.89 40.82 -5.09
CA TYR A 37 11.22 40.69 -5.64
C TYR A 37 11.66 39.23 -5.63
N HIS A 38 12.13 38.75 -6.77
CA HIS A 38 12.66 37.40 -6.93
C HIS A 38 13.87 37.46 -7.84
N GLN A 39 15.07 37.51 -7.26
CA GLN A 39 16.31 37.53 -8.01
C GLN A 39 17.15 36.28 -7.71
N MET A 40 17.59 35.61 -8.78
CA MET A 40 18.49 34.47 -8.69
C MET A 40 19.93 34.93 -8.96
N HIS A 41 20.80 34.72 -7.96
CA HIS A 41 22.23 34.97 -8.06
C HIS A 41 22.95 33.63 -8.33
N PRO A 42 23.46 33.40 -9.56
CA PRO A 42 24.16 32.17 -9.88
C PRO A 42 25.49 32.11 -9.13
N VAL A 43 25.73 31.00 -8.43
CA VAL A 43 27.03 30.75 -7.79
C VAL A 43 27.97 30.24 -8.87
N LYS A 44 29.19 30.80 -8.96
CA LYS A 44 30.19 30.41 -9.96
C LYS A 44 30.57 28.94 -9.75
N ALA A 45 30.09 28.07 -10.63
CA ALA A 45 30.50 26.67 -10.65
C ALA A 45 31.99 26.57 -10.98
N THR A 46 32.73 25.82 -10.15
CA THR A 46 34.14 25.52 -10.40
C THR A 46 34.25 24.09 -10.94
N PRO A 47 35.34 23.71 -11.64
CA PRO A 47 35.48 22.34 -12.15
C PRO A 47 35.37 21.26 -11.06
N TYR A 48 35.73 21.61 -9.82
CA TYR A 48 35.60 20.73 -8.65
C TYR A 48 34.15 20.50 -8.22
N SER A 49 33.24 21.46 -8.38
CA SER A 49 31.83 21.30 -8.00
C SER A 49 31.09 20.27 -8.86
N PHE A 50 31.54 20.06 -10.11
CA PHE A 50 31.00 19.00 -10.97
C PHE A 50 31.37 17.59 -10.45
N LEU A 51 32.62 17.41 -10.00
CA LEU A 51 33.05 16.16 -9.38
C LEU A 51 32.29 15.90 -8.07
N GLN A 52 32.08 16.95 -7.27
CA GLN A 52 31.32 16.85 -6.02
C GLN A 52 29.86 16.42 -6.27
N ALA A 53 29.19 16.96 -7.31
CA ALA A 53 27.86 16.52 -7.71
C ALA A 53 27.83 15.06 -8.20
N PHE A 54 28.88 14.60 -8.90
CA PHE A 54 29.01 13.21 -9.36
C PHE A 54 29.17 12.21 -8.20
N PHE A 55 29.80 12.61 -7.10
CA PHE A 55 29.90 11.82 -5.86
C PHE A 55 28.66 11.96 -4.94
N GLY A 56 27.54 12.43 -5.47
CA GLY A 56 26.25 12.48 -4.76
C GLY A 56 26.20 13.51 -3.64
N HIS A 57 27.12 14.49 -3.61
CA HIS A 57 27.01 15.60 -2.67
C HIS A 57 26.14 16.71 -3.25
N GLU A 58 25.16 17.17 -2.47
CA GLU A 58 24.29 18.28 -2.82
C GLU A 58 25.13 19.57 -2.98
N TYR A 59 25.03 20.22 -4.14
CA TYR A 59 25.71 21.49 -4.42
C TYR A 59 24.69 22.58 -4.74
N PRO A 60 24.71 23.75 -4.06
CA PRO A 60 23.76 24.82 -4.31
C PRO A 60 24.08 25.51 -5.64
N VAL A 61 23.14 25.43 -6.59
CA VAL A 61 23.33 25.95 -7.96
C VAL A 61 23.07 27.46 -8.04
N ALA A 62 22.25 28.00 -7.16
CA ALA A 62 21.93 29.43 -7.09
C ALA A 62 21.48 29.84 -5.68
N LEU A 63 21.78 31.09 -5.32
CA LEU A 63 21.14 31.76 -4.19
C LEU A 63 19.91 32.50 -4.74
N VAL A 64 18.76 32.29 -4.12
CA VAL A 64 17.51 32.92 -4.51
C VAL A 64 17.11 33.88 -3.40
N ASP A 65 17.17 35.18 -3.71
CA ASP A 65 16.69 36.23 -2.82
C ASP A 65 15.22 36.50 -3.16
N GLU A 66 14.33 36.17 -2.22
CA GLU A 66 12.88 36.33 -2.36
C GLU A 66 12.35 37.29 -1.29
N GLU A 67 11.88 38.47 -1.71
CA GLU A 67 11.17 39.39 -0.82
C GLU A 67 9.67 39.24 -1.01
N LYS A 68 8.97 38.93 0.09
CA LYS A 68 7.51 38.82 0.11
C LYS A 68 6.92 39.84 1.06
N MET A 69 5.89 40.55 0.61
CA MET A 69 5.15 41.49 1.45
C MET A 69 3.66 41.35 1.23
N LEU A 70 2.86 41.82 2.19
CA LEU A 70 1.41 41.94 2.04
C LEU A 70 1.09 43.37 1.60
N LEU A 71 0.65 43.52 0.35
CA LEU A 71 0.30 44.82 -0.21
C LEU A 71 -0.98 45.38 0.47
N ILE A 72 -0.98 46.69 0.74
CA ILE A 72 -2.12 47.41 1.31
C ILE A 72 -3.27 47.40 0.28
N GLY A 73 -4.44 46.89 0.69
CA GLY A 73 -5.63 46.77 -0.18
C GLY A 73 -5.86 45.38 -0.78
N LYS A 74 -4.97 44.41 -0.53
CA LYS A 74 -5.22 42.99 -0.87
C LYS A 74 -6.20 42.37 0.13
N GLU A 75 -7.22 41.70 -0.38
CA GLU A 75 -8.16 40.93 0.43
C GLU A 75 -7.54 39.59 0.84
N VAL A 76 -7.55 39.29 2.14
CA VAL A 76 -7.05 38.03 2.71
C VAL A 76 -8.04 37.54 3.76
N TYR A 77 -8.29 36.24 3.78
CA TYR A 77 -9.15 35.59 4.76
C TYR A 77 -8.31 35.01 5.89
N ALA A 78 -8.60 35.43 7.13
CA ALA A 78 -8.01 34.86 8.32
C ALA A 78 -8.95 33.81 8.92
N VAL A 79 -8.44 32.62 9.21
CA VAL A 79 -9.17 31.51 9.83
C VAL A 79 -8.43 31.07 11.07
N GLY A 80 -9.13 31.00 12.19
CA GLY A 80 -8.50 30.66 13.46
C GLY A 80 -9.49 30.69 14.62
N ILE A 81 -8.97 30.47 15.82
CA ILE A 81 -9.75 30.48 17.04
C ILE A 81 -9.89 31.92 17.52
N CYS A 82 -11.13 32.38 17.66
CA CYS A 82 -11.43 33.71 18.21
C CYS A 82 -11.38 33.66 19.74
N ARG A 83 -10.58 34.53 20.37
CA ARG A 83 -10.63 34.82 21.80
C ARG A 83 -10.93 36.30 22.00
N SER A 84 -11.92 36.58 22.84
CA SER A 84 -12.22 37.96 23.25
C SER A 84 -11.51 38.26 24.56
N LYS A 85 -10.68 39.31 24.58
CA LYS A 85 -10.07 39.86 25.80
C LYS A 85 -10.33 41.37 25.83
N ASP A 86 -10.88 41.87 26.93
CA ASP A 86 -11.06 43.31 27.21
C ASP A 86 -11.76 44.10 26.08
N GLY A 87 -12.75 43.51 25.42
CA GLY A 87 -13.52 44.14 24.34
C GLY A 87 -12.87 44.08 22.95
N VAL A 88 -11.72 43.42 22.84
CA VAL A 88 -10.96 43.23 21.60
C VAL A 88 -11.00 41.76 21.18
N VAL A 89 -11.29 41.49 19.90
CA VAL A 89 -11.33 40.14 19.33
C VAL A 89 -9.97 39.80 18.73
N GLU A 90 -9.32 38.79 19.29
CA GLU A 90 -8.08 38.21 18.77
C GLU A 90 -8.38 36.91 18.00
N ILE A 91 -7.81 36.76 16.80
CA ILE A 91 -7.79 35.51 16.04
C ILE A 91 -6.40 34.88 16.20
N ARG A 92 -6.36 33.60 16.61
CA ARG A 92 -5.12 32.81 16.77
C ARG A 92 -5.10 31.61 15.84
N SER A 93 -3.90 31.20 15.44
CA SER A 93 -3.68 30.00 14.64
C SER A 93 -4.08 28.74 15.42
N SER A 94 -4.59 27.73 14.71
CA SER A 94 -4.99 26.42 15.24
C SER A 94 -4.19 25.33 14.57
N GLU A 95 -3.77 24.31 15.32
CA GLU A 95 -3.08 23.13 14.80
C GLU A 95 -4.01 22.21 13.98
N GLU A 96 -5.32 22.33 14.19
CA GLU A 96 -6.34 21.45 13.58
C GLU A 96 -6.69 21.86 12.13
N LEU A 97 -6.42 23.11 11.75
CA LEU A 97 -6.79 23.66 10.44
C LEU A 97 -5.52 24.01 9.65
N PRO A 98 -5.41 23.58 8.39
CA PRO A 98 -4.21 23.81 7.58
C PRO A 98 -4.09 25.24 7.04
N TYR A 99 -5.06 26.12 7.31
CA TYR A 99 -5.04 27.51 6.85
C TYR A 99 -5.24 28.48 8.01
N PHE A 100 -4.34 29.46 8.09
CA PHE A 100 -4.39 30.56 9.04
C PHE A 100 -4.72 31.87 8.33
N LEU A 101 -3.96 32.19 7.29
CA LEU A 101 -4.21 33.30 6.38
C LEU A 101 -4.19 32.75 4.96
N SER A 102 -5.25 32.98 4.19
CA SER A 102 -5.36 32.50 2.81
C SER A 102 -5.94 33.58 1.90
N ASP A 103 -5.48 33.63 0.66
CA ASP A 103 -6.06 34.43 -0.41
C ASP A 103 -7.31 33.75 -1.02
N MET A 104 -7.52 32.47 -0.71
CA MET A 104 -8.71 31.73 -1.15
C MET A 104 -9.95 32.19 -0.39
N ASN A 105 -11.08 32.21 -1.09
CA ASN A 105 -12.36 32.52 -0.45
C ASN A 105 -12.82 31.36 0.45
N LYS A 106 -13.82 31.63 1.30
CA LYS A 106 -14.39 30.64 2.22
C LYS A 106 -14.84 29.36 1.52
N GLU A 107 -15.53 29.48 0.38
CA GLU A 107 -16.10 28.33 -0.33
C GLU A 107 -15.03 27.45 -0.97
N GLN A 108 -13.99 28.06 -1.54
CA GLN A 108 -12.82 27.38 -2.09
C GLN A 108 -12.03 26.67 -1.01
N MET A 109 -11.89 27.28 0.18
CA MET A 109 -11.23 26.64 1.31
C MET A 109 -12.00 25.38 1.78
N ILE A 110 -13.33 25.47 1.86
CA ILE A 110 -14.19 24.32 2.21
C ILE A 110 -14.10 23.24 1.13
N ALA A 111 -14.10 23.63 -0.14
CA ALA A 111 -13.97 22.70 -1.25
C ALA A 111 -12.63 21.95 -1.19
N ASP A 112 -11.51 22.62 -0.95
CA ASP A 112 -10.19 21.97 -0.86
C ASP A 112 -10.10 21.00 0.33
N LEU A 113 -10.64 21.39 1.49
CA LEU A 113 -10.73 20.53 2.67
C LEU A 113 -11.58 19.27 2.41
N THR A 114 -12.75 19.43 1.81
CA THR A 114 -13.66 18.30 1.52
C THR A 114 -13.12 17.40 0.42
N LEU A 115 -12.45 17.95 -0.60
CA LEU A 115 -11.78 17.18 -1.64
C LEU A 115 -10.66 16.33 -1.09
N ARG A 116 -9.77 16.91 -0.27
CA ARG A 116 -8.60 16.21 0.26
C ARG A 116 -8.99 15.10 1.24
N THR A 117 -9.94 15.38 2.13
CA THR A 117 -10.47 14.38 3.07
C THR A 117 -11.31 13.31 2.35
N GLY A 118 -12.15 13.71 1.39
CA GLY A 118 -12.95 12.81 0.58
C GLY A 118 -12.10 11.86 -0.27
N ALA A 119 -11.03 12.36 -0.89
CA ALA A 119 -10.13 11.55 -1.72
C ALA A 119 -9.46 10.42 -0.91
N LEU A 120 -9.01 10.70 0.31
CA LEU A 120 -8.43 9.69 1.20
C LEU A 120 -9.48 8.66 1.63
N PHE A 121 -10.69 9.12 1.96
CA PHE A 121 -11.79 8.25 2.35
C PHE A 121 -12.21 7.29 1.23
N TRP A 122 -12.44 7.81 0.03
CA TRP A 122 -12.80 7.01 -1.15
C TRP A 122 -11.65 6.10 -1.61
N GLY A 123 -10.41 6.57 -1.51
CA GLY A 123 -9.22 5.76 -1.78
C GLY A 123 -9.14 4.54 -0.85
N GLY A 124 -9.42 4.72 0.45
CA GLY A 124 -9.46 3.64 1.43
C GLY A 124 -10.54 2.61 1.14
N ILE A 125 -11.74 3.04 0.77
CA ILE A 125 -12.86 2.14 0.42
C ILE A 125 -12.53 1.29 -0.80
N LEU A 126 -11.98 1.90 -1.86
CA LEU A 126 -11.60 1.20 -3.07
C LEU A 126 -10.56 0.12 -2.79
N LEU A 127 -9.47 0.47 -2.10
CA LEU A 127 -8.41 -0.49 -1.74
C LEU A 127 -8.93 -1.62 -0.83
N GLY A 128 -9.81 -1.29 0.13
CA GLY A 128 -10.46 -2.28 0.99
C GLY A 128 -11.31 -3.28 0.21
N SER A 129 -12.15 -2.80 -0.71
CA SER A 129 -13.01 -3.66 -1.55
C SER A 129 -12.19 -4.60 -2.45
N ILE A 130 -11.09 -4.11 -3.02
CA ILE A 130 -10.19 -4.92 -3.87
C ILE A 130 -9.57 -6.04 -3.04
N SER A 131 -9.09 -5.74 -1.84
CA SER A 131 -8.50 -6.74 -0.93
C SER A 131 -9.50 -7.84 -0.56
N VAL A 132 -10.72 -7.46 -0.16
CA VAL A 132 -11.81 -8.41 0.15
C VAL A 132 -12.18 -9.26 -1.07
N GLY A 133 -12.22 -8.67 -2.25
CA GLY A 133 -12.48 -9.38 -3.51
C GLY A 133 -11.41 -10.44 -3.82
N ILE A 134 -10.13 -10.12 -3.66
CA ILE A 134 -9.02 -11.05 -3.89
C ILE A 134 -9.03 -12.20 -2.87
N LEU A 135 -9.25 -11.90 -1.59
CA LEU A 135 -9.36 -12.90 -0.52
C LEU A 135 -10.57 -13.81 -0.75
N GLY A 136 -11.74 -13.24 -1.06
CA GLY A 136 -12.94 -14.00 -1.38
C GLY A 136 -12.77 -14.91 -2.60
N TYR A 137 -12.15 -14.41 -3.67
CA TYR A 137 -11.85 -15.19 -4.87
C TYR A 137 -10.87 -16.34 -4.60
N SER A 138 -9.81 -16.10 -3.83
CA SER A 138 -8.83 -17.14 -3.49
C SER A 138 -9.44 -18.25 -2.63
N VAL A 139 -10.28 -17.89 -1.63
CA VAL A 139 -11.04 -18.85 -0.81
C VAL A 139 -12.03 -19.63 -1.67
N TYR A 140 -12.80 -18.96 -2.53
CA TYR A 140 -13.74 -19.63 -3.44
C TYR A 140 -13.04 -20.61 -4.38
N ARG A 141 -11.90 -20.20 -4.97
CA ARG A 141 -11.10 -21.05 -5.86
C ARG A 141 -10.50 -22.26 -5.13
N ASN A 142 -10.08 -22.07 -3.88
CA ASN A 142 -9.57 -23.18 -3.06
C ASN A 142 -10.70 -24.13 -2.64
N TRP A 143 -11.84 -23.59 -2.22
CA TRP A 143 -13.03 -24.36 -1.86
C TRP A 143 -13.57 -25.19 -3.02
N THR A 144 -13.63 -24.61 -4.22
CA THR A 144 -14.05 -25.33 -5.43
C THR A 144 -13.09 -26.43 -5.83
N ARG A 145 -11.77 -26.23 -5.67
CA ARG A 145 -10.76 -27.30 -5.82
C ARG A 145 -11.00 -28.43 -4.81
N TRP A 146 -11.23 -28.08 -3.54
CA TRP A 146 -11.49 -29.08 -2.49
C TRP A 146 -12.79 -29.85 -2.71
N LYS A 147 -13.86 -29.18 -3.13
CA LYS A 147 -15.17 -29.81 -3.40
C LYS A 147 -15.09 -30.83 -4.54
N ARG A 148 -14.34 -30.55 -5.61
CA ARG A 148 -14.09 -31.52 -6.71
C ARG A 148 -13.37 -32.77 -6.20
N TRP A 149 -12.33 -32.60 -5.37
CA TRP A 149 -11.64 -33.72 -4.73
C TRP A 149 -12.51 -34.54 -3.78
N ARG A 150 -13.49 -33.93 -3.11
CA ARG A 150 -14.45 -34.65 -2.27
C ARG A 150 -15.47 -35.42 -3.10
N ALA A 151 -15.97 -34.83 -4.18
CA ALA A 151 -16.90 -35.50 -5.10
C ALA A 151 -16.29 -36.76 -5.76
N LEU A 152 -15.00 -36.73 -6.13
CA LEU A 152 -14.29 -37.92 -6.61
C LEU A 152 -14.11 -38.99 -5.51
N ARG A 153 -14.16 -38.62 -4.22
CA ARG A 153 -14.01 -39.52 -3.07
C ARG A 153 -15.31 -40.14 -2.59
N THR A 154 -16.47 -39.55 -2.89
CA THR A 154 -17.79 -40.03 -2.44
C THR A 154 -18.60 -40.66 -3.58
N GLY A 155 -18.00 -40.90 -4.75
CA GLY A 155 -18.64 -41.64 -5.84
C GLY A 155 -18.85 -43.11 -5.43
N PRO A 156 -19.99 -43.73 -5.77
CA PRO A 156 -20.27 -45.10 -5.39
C PRO A 156 -19.26 -46.05 -6.03
N MET A 157 -18.76 -47.01 -5.26
CA MET A 157 -17.96 -48.13 -5.75
C MET A 157 -18.87 -49.07 -6.55
N ASN A 158 -19.00 -48.84 -7.85
CA ASN A 158 -19.50 -49.84 -8.79
C ASN A 158 -18.34 -50.72 -9.24
N THR A 159 -18.10 -51.78 -8.46
CA THR A 159 -17.28 -52.93 -8.82
C THR A 159 -17.96 -53.72 -9.94
N SER A 160 -17.44 -53.63 -11.16
CA SER A 160 -17.68 -54.63 -12.22
C SER A 160 -16.46 -54.77 -13.15
N THR A 161 -15.62 -55.75 -12.82
CA THR A 161 -14.93 -56.70 -13.73
C THR A 161 -14.14 -56.18 -14.94
N GLY A 162 -12.81 -56.32 -14.87
CA GLY A 162 -11.92 -56.21 -16.04
C GLY A 162 -10.41 -56.37 -15.83
N GLY A 163 -9.97 -57.25 -14.92
CA GLY A 163 -8.68 -57.97 -14.98
C GLY A 163 -7.34 -57.21 -15.11
N LEU A 164 -6.74 -56.87 -13.97
CA LEU A 164 -5.42 -57.32 -13.47
C LEU A 164 -4.90 -56.26 -12.47
N ASP A 165 -4.59 -56.76 -11.27
CA ASP A 165 -3.77 -56.12 -10.22
C ASP A 165 -4.52 -55.17 -9.26
N ALA A 166 -5.49 -55.77 -8.58
CA ALA A 166 -6.02 -55.28 -7.32
C ALA A 166 -5.12 -55.72 -6.15
N GLU A 167 -4.23 -54.85 -5.69
CA GLU A 167 -3.68 -54.89 -4.33
C GLU A 167 -3.89 -53.53 -3.66
N THR A 168 -4.90 -53.53 -2.76
CA THR A 168 -4.97 -52.75 -1.52
C THR A 168 -4.62 -51.26 -1.63
N VAL A 169 -5.67 -50.46 -1.84
CA VAL A 169 -5.73 -49.08 -1.36
C VAL A 169 -5.88 -49.12 0.16
N GLU A 170 -4.77 -49.33 0.87
CA GLU A 170 -4.66 -48.87 2.25
C GLU A 170 -4.69 -47.34 2.21
N SER A 171 -5.84 -46.79 2.57
CA SER A 171 -6.03 -45.39 2.91
C SER A 171 -5.35 -45.15 4.25
N GLU A 172 -4.06 -44.83 4.20
CA GLU A 172 -3.40 -44.21 5.35
C GLU A 172 -3.87 -42.76 5.41
N ASP A 173 -4.90 -42.53 6.22
CA ASP A 173 -5.39 -41.23 6.67
C ASP A 173 -4.34 -40.58 7.60
N GLU A 174 -3.12 -40.33 7.10
CA GLU A 174 -2.11 -39.56 7.83
C GLU A 174 -2.56 -38.08 7.84
N ASP A 175 -2.67 -37.50 9.04
CA ASP A 175 -2.90 -36.06 9.18
C ASP A 175 -1.71 -35.33 8.56
N PRO A 176 -1.91 -34.39 7.62
CA PRO A 176 -0.82 -33.61 7.02
C PRO A 176 0.08 -32.91 8.06
N ARG A 177 -0.38 -32.73 9.30
CA ARG A 177 0.39 -32.15 10.41
C ARG A 177 1.44 -33.09 11.00
N ASP A 178 1.32 -34.40 10.79
CA ASP A 178 2.22 -35.42 11.36
C ASP A 178 3.33 -35.84 10.37
N ILE A 179 3.30 -35.34 9.13
CA ILE A 179 4.30 -35.64 8.10
C ILE A 179 5.35 -34.53 8.06
N PRO A 180 6.65 -34.83 8.24
CA PRO A 180 7.72 -33.85 8.09
C PRO A 180 7.70 -33.18 6.72
N ASP A 181 7.93 -31.85 6.66
CA ASP A 181 7.90 -31.07 5.42
C ASP A 181 8.78 -31.65 4.29
N GLY A 182 9.91 -32.26 4.64
CA GLY A 182 10.83 -32.91 3.69
C GLY A 182 10.29 -34.16 2.99
N GLU A 183 9.15 -34.68 3.45
CA GLU A 183 8.52 -35.91 2.95
C GLU A 183 7.18 -35.64 2.26
N LEU A 184 6.73 -34.39 2.23
CA LEU A 184 5.51 -33.99 1.55
C LEU A 184 5.66 -33.97 0.03
N CYS A 185 4.56 -34.26 -0.66
CA CYS A 185 4.44 -34.14 -2.11
C CYS A 185 4.65 -32.70 -2.56
N VAL A 186 5.55 -32.47 -3.51
CA VAL A 186 5.90 -31.12 -4.00
C VAL A 186 4.76 -30.39 -4.72
N ILE A 187 3.71 -31.12 -5.11
CA ILE A 187 2.56 -30.56 -5.84
C ILE A 187 1.43 -30.17 -4.88
N CYS A 188 1.08 -31.03 -3.93
CA CYS A 188 -0.06 -30.79 -3.05
C CYS A 188 0.33 -30.33 -1.64
N LEU A 189 1.57 -30.55 -1.20
CA LEU A 189 2.09 -30.20 0.13
C LEU A 189 1.19 -30.71 1.28
N LEU A 190 0.50 -31.83 1.06
CA LEU A 190 -0.56 -32.34 1.94
C LEU A 190 -0.43 -33.83 2.23
N ARG A 191 0.34 -34.58 1.44
CA ARG A 191 0.45 -36.04 1.55
C ARG A 191 1.89 -36.45 1.32
N ARG A 192 2.29 -37.52 1.99
CA ARG A 192 3.63 -38.12 1.86
C ARG A 192 3.93 -38.50 0.41
N ARG A 193 5.17 -38.29 -0.02
CA ARG A 193 5.67 -38.72 -1.33
C ARG A 193 5.78 -40.26 -1.35
N ARG A 194 5.03 -40.91 -2.24
CA ARG A 194 4.99 -42.39 -2.37
C ARG A 194 5.17 -42.88 -3.79
N CYS A 195 5.50 -41.99 -4.74
CA CYS A 195 5.70 -42.34 -6.13
C CYS A 195 7.01 -41.81 -6.67
N ALA A 196 7.75 -42.66 -7.38
CA ALA A 196 8.91 -42.29 -8.16
C ALA A 196 8.59 -42.31 -9.66
N PHE A 197 9.23 -41.43 -10.42
CA PHE A 197 9.04 -41.34 -11.86
C PHE A 197 10.16 -42.06 -12.63
N VAL A 198 9.79 -42.80 -13.68
CA VAL A 198 10.74 -43.50 -14.55
C VAL A 198 10.96 -42.69 -15.83
N PRO A 199 12.21 -42.49 -16.30
CA PRO A 199 13.45 -43.11 -15.80
C PRO A 199 14.23 -42.28 -14.76
N CYS A 200 13.72 -41.12 -14.33
CA CYS A 200 14.53 -40.18 -13.55
C CYS A 200 14.71 -40.57 -12.06
N GLY A 201 13.92 -41.51 -11.54
CA GLY A 201 13.99 -42.02 -10.17
C GLY A 201 13.47 -41.07 -9.08
N HIS A 202 13.02 -39.85 -9.43
CA HIS A 202 12.65 -38.85 -8.43
C HIS A 202 11.34 -39.20 -7.71
N GLN A 203 11.43 -39.44 -6.39
CA GLN A 203 10.29 -39.62 -5.50
C GLN A 203 9.80 -38.27 -4.97
N VAL A 204 8.90 -37.62 -5.70
CA VAL A 204 8.49 -36.22 -5.42
C VAL A 204 6.98 -36.03 -5.26
N CYS A 205 6.18 -37.03 -5.64
CA CYS A 205 4.72 -36.92 -5.64
C CYS A 205 4.04 -37.98 -4.77
N CYS A 206 2.86 -37.64 -4.25
CA CYS A 206 1.90 -38.62 -3.75
C CYS A 206 1.19 -39.32 -4.94
N LEU A 207 0.52 -40.44 -4.68
CA LEU A 207 -0.12 -41.27 -5.70
C LEU A 207 -1.06 -40.49 -6.63
N GLY A 208 -2.00 -39.72 -6.08
CA GLY A 208 -2.95 -38.95 -6.89
C GLY A 208 -2.29 -37.84 -7.74
N CYS A 209 -1.24 -37.21 -7.23
CA CYS A 209 -0.49 -36.20 -7.97
C CYS A 209 0.36 -36.83 -9.07
N ALA A 210 0.96 -38.00 -8.82
CA ALA A 210 1.75 -38.72 -9.82
C ALA A 210 0.89 -39.15 -11.02
N LEU A 211 -0.31 -39.67 -10.77
CA LEU A 211 -1.27 -40.02 -11.83
C LEU A 211 -1.71 -38.80 -12.64
N THR A 212 -1.90 -37.64 -11.98
CA THR A 212 -2.26 -36.40 -12.67
C THR A 212 -1.15 -35.97 -13.62
N VAL A 213 0.11 -36.00 -13.17
CA VAL A 213 1.28 -35.65 -13.97
C VAL A 213 1.49 -36.62 -15.13
N GLN A 214 1.26 -37.91 -14.92
CA GLN A 214 1.37 -38.93 -15.96
C GLN A 214 0.32 -38.75 -17.08
N ASN A 215 -0.85 -38.20 -16.75
CA ASN A 215 -1.95 -37.95 -17.69
C ASN A 215 -1.83 -36.61 -18.46
N GLU A 216 -0.78 -35.83 -18.25
CA GLU A 216 -0.56 -34.60 -19.01
C GLU A 216 -0.11 -34.90 -20.46
N LEU A 217 -0.34 -33.97 -21.39
CA LEU A 217 0.05 -34.11 -22.80
C LEU A 217 1.56 -34.33 -22.99
N LEU A 218 2.38 -33.80 -22.08
CA LEU A 218 3.84 -33.88 -22.07
C LEU A 218 4.31 -34.12 -20.63
N PRO A 219 4.26 -35.36 -20.14
CA PRO A 219 4.51 -35.66 -18.73
C PRO A 219 5.99 -35.44 -18.39
N LYS A 220 6.27 -34.56 -17.43
CA LYS A 220 7.63 -34.20 -17.01
C LYS A 220 7.76 -34.22 -15.50
N CYS A 221 8.92 -34.64 -15.01
CA CYS A 221 9.22 -34.61 -13.58
C CYS A 221 9.17 -33.17 -13.06
N PRO A 222 8.42 -32.86 -11.98
CA PRO A 222 8.34 -31.52 -11.42
C PRO A 222 9.69 -30.92 -10.98
N VAL A 223 10.66 -31.78 -10.66
CA VAL A 223 11.98 -31.37 -10.16
C VAL A 223 13.01 -31.32 -11.29
N CYS A 224 13.28 -32.45 -11.95
CA CYS A 224 14.33 -32.51 -12.97
C CYS A 224 13.85 -32.20 -14.40
N ARG A 225 12.54 -32.01 -14.61
CA ARG A 225 11.89 -31.76 -15.91
C ARG A 225 12.10 -32.83 -16.99
N GLN A 226 12.71 -33.96 -16.63
CA GLN A 226 12.88 -35.11 -17.51
C GLN A 226 11.51 -35.71 -17.87
N ALA A 227 11.36 -36.12 -19.13
CA ALA A 227 10.14 -36.77 -19.60
C ALA A 227 9.88 -38.07 -18.82
N ILE A 228 8.65 -38.21 -18.33
CA ILE A 228 8.21 -39.36 -17.55
C ILE A 228 7.59 -40.37 -18.50
N ARG A 229 7.94 -41.66 -18.36
CA ARG A 229 7.26 -42.77 -19.04
C ARG A 229 6.15 -43.35 -18.17
N GLU A 230 6.46 -43.58 -16.90
CA GLU A 230 5.56 -44.16 -15.93
C GLU A 230 5.86 -43.67 -14.51
N SER A 231 4.91 -43.87 -13.61
CA SER A 231 5.08 -43.63 -12.17
C SER A 231 4.94 -44.95 -11.41
N LEU A 232 5.87 -45.21 -10.51
CA LEU A 232 5.91 -46.42 -9.68
C LEU A 232 5.60 -46.06 -8.23
N ARG A 233 4.73 -46.83 -7.57
CA ARG A 233 4.46 -46.69 -6.14
C ARG A 233 5.57 -47.35 -5.33
N ILE A 234 6.10 -46.62 -4.36
CA ILE A 234 7.10 -47.09 -3.41
C ILE A 234 6.38 -47.40 -2.10
N TYR A 235 6.56 -48.63 -1.63
CA TYR A 235 6.14 -49.08 -0.30
C TYR A 235 7.34 -48.89 0.64
N GLY A 236 7.17 -48.08 1.68
CA GLY A 236 8.18 -47.94 2.73
C GLY A 236 8.11 -49.15 3.67
N SER A 237 9.27 -49.59 4.17
CA SER A 237 9.38 -50.56 5.26
C SER A 237 9.07 -49.94 6.61
#